data_AF-A0A7I4YIP8-F1
#
_entry.id   AF-A0A7I4YIP8-F1
#
_cell.length_a   1.000
_cell.length_b   1.000
_cell.length_c   1.000
_cell.angle_alpha   90.00
_cell.angle_beta   90.00
_cell.angle_gamma   90.00
#
_symmetry.space_group_name_H-M   'P 1'
#
loop_
_entity.id
_entity.type
_entity.pdbx_description
1 polymer ?
#
loop_
_entity_poly.entity_id
_entity_poly.type
_entity_poly.pdbx_seq_one_letter_code
_entity_poly.pdbx_strand_id
1 'polypeptide(L)'
;MNKTAFRTVSLHEFKLGRTAKGAATKINVVWGEGSASERTVHRWFQKFRSGDESVEDEERVGRPSLFDHDVLLRVVGEDRRQPLREIAKKMGVLKQLEMVEKLDNRVPHELVEQQ
;
A
#
# COMPACT_ATOMS: atom_id res chain seq x y z
N MET A 1 -20.86 7.59 11.51
CA MET A 1 -21.22 6.56 10.50
C MET A 1 -20.03 5.63 10.29
N ASN A 2 -20.22 4.31 10.19
CA ASN A 2 -19.12 3.38 9.90
C ASN A 2 -18.73 3.43 8.39
N LYS A 3 -17.58 2.84 8.03
CA LYS A 3 -17.03 2.95 6.67
C LYS A 3 -17.91 2.28 5.61
N THR A 4 -18.40 1.08 5.87
CA THR A 4 -19.26 0.34 4.94
C THR A 4 -20.57 1.09 4.70
N ALA A 5 -21.23 1.59 5.76
CA ALA A 5 -22.44 2.40 5.62
C ALA A 5 -22.21 3.68 4.82
N PHE A 6 -21.08 4.37 5.04
CA PHE A 6 -20.72 5.55 4.24
C PHE A 6 -20.66 5.22 2.74
N ARG A 7 -20.05 4.07 2.40
CA ARG A 7 -19.88 3.62 1.01
C ARG A 7 -21.20 3.21 0.38
N THR A 8 -22.01 2.46 1.13
CA THR A 8 -23.35 2.06 0.70
C THR A 8 -24.25 3.27 0.44
N VAL A 9 -24.24 4.26 1.33
CA VAL A 9 -24.97 5.52 1.13
C VAL A 9 -24.41 6.29 -0.07
N SER A 10 -23.09 6.33 -0.23
CA SER A 10 -22.46 6.98 -1.39
C SER A 10 -22.87 6.31 -2.70
N LEU A 11 -22.91 4.98 -2.75
CA LEU A 11 -23.36 4.22 -3.91
C LEU A 11 -24.84 4.50 -4.22
N HIS A 12 -25.70 4.53 -3.19
CA HIS A 12 -27.10 4.89 -3.34
C HIS A 12 -27.26 6.29 -3.96
N GLU A 13 -26.58 7.31 -3.43
CA GLU A 13 -26.65 8.67 -3.98
C GLU A 13 -26.07 8.76 -5.40
N PHE A 14 -25.06 7.96 -5.73
CA PHE A 14 -24.53 7.83 -7.10
C PHE A 14 -25.58 7.24 -8.06
N LYS A 15 -26.27 6.17 -7.67
CA LYS A 15 -27.35 5.55 -8.46
C LYS A 15 -28.54 6.49 -8.65
N LEU A 16 -28.77 7.42 -7.73
CA LEU A 16 -29.74 8.50 -7.89
C LEU A 16 -29.29 9.61 -8.86
N GLY A 17 -28.11 9.48 -9.49
CA GLY A 17 -27.60 10.44 -10.48
C GLY A 17 -27.14 11.77 -9.89
N ARG A 18 -26.90 11.82 -8.57
CA ARG A 18 -26.49 13.06 -7.90
C ARG A 18 -25.04 13.41 -8.21
N THR A 19 -24.66 14.65 -7.94
CA THR A 19 -23.24 15.06 -7.97
C THR A 19 -22.57 14.71 -6.64
N ALA A 20 -21.26 14.51 -6.65
CA ALA A 20 -20.49 14.18 -5.44
C ALA A 20 -20.64 15.26 -4.35
N LYS A 21 -20.63 16.54 -4.74
CA LYS A 21 -20.90 17.66 -3.84
C LYS A 21 -22.29 17.57 -3.21
N GLY A 22 -23.33 17.35 -4.02
CA GLY A 22 -24.70 17.24 -3.54
C GLY A 22 -24.90 16.04 -2.60
N ALA A 23 -24.26 14.91 -2.92
CA ALA A 23 -24.26 13.73 -2.05
C ALA A 23 -23.54 14.01 -0.72
N ALA A 24 -22.36 14.64 -0.74
CA ALA A 24 -21.63 15.01 0.48
C ALA A 24 -22.45 15.95 1.38
N THR A 25 -23.07 16.99 0.82
CA THR A 25 -23.96 17.89 1.56
C THR A 25 -25.13 17.12 2.17
N LYS A 26 -25.78 16.23 1.42
CA LYS A 26 -26.92 15.47 1.94
C LYS A 26 -26.50 14.49 3.04
N ILE A 27 -25.35 13.86 2.91
CA ILE A 27 -24.79 13.00 3.97
C ILE A 27 -24.52 13.83 5.23
N ASN A 28 -23.96 15.04 5.11
CA ASN A 28 -23.73 15.90 6.27
C ASN A 28 -25.03 16.39 6.92
N VAL A 29 -26.08 16.65 6.14
CA VAL A 29 -27.41 17.00 6.69
C VAL A 29 -27.99 15.87 7.54
N VAL A 30 -27.88 14.62 7.08
CA VAL A 30 -28.51 13.47 7.76
C VAL A 30 -27.67 12.96 8.93
N TRP A 31 -26.34 12.89 8.78
CA TRP A 31 -25.44 12.29 9.77
C TRP A 31 -24.61 13.29 10.58
N GLY A 32 -24.73 14.59 10.29
CA GLY A 32 -24.02 15.68 10.97
C GLY A 32 -22.84 16.21 10.14
N GLU A 33 -22.51 17.49 10.37
CA GLU A 33 -21.42 18.17 9.66
C GLU A 33 -20.08 17.45 9.83
N GLY A 34 -19.30 17.34 8.76
CA GLY A 34 -18.04 16.59 8.75
C GLY A 34 -18.18 15.07 8.62
N SER A 35 -19.40 14.52 8.52
CA SER A 35 -19.62 13.08 8.27
C SER A 35 -19.11 12.61 6.91
N ALA A 36 -19.12 13.50 5.93
CA ALA A 36 -18.64 13.30 4.58
C ALA A 36 -17.84 14.52 4.12
N SER A 37 -16.66 14.26 3.54
CA SER A 37 -15.97 15.27 2.75
C SER A 37 -16.28 15.07 1.26
N GLU A 38 -16.42 16.18 0.54
CA GLU A 38 -16.65 16.15 -0.92
C GLU A 38 -15.56 15.34 -1.64
N ARG A 39 -14.30 15.49 -1.23
CA ARG A 39 -13.16 14.75 -1.80
C ARG A 39 -13.32 13.24 -1.63
N THR A 40 -13.78 12.77 -0.48
CA THR A 40 -13.99 11.34 -0.24
C THR A 40 -15.14 10.81 -1.09
N VAL A 41 -16.28 11.51 -1.12
CA VAL A 41 -17.43 11.11 -1.96
C VAL A 41 -17.05 11.09 -3.44
N HIS A 42 -16.27 12.07 -3.91
CA HIS A 42 -15.78 12.12 -5.29
C HIS A 42 -14.95 10.88 -5.66
N ARG A 43 -14.02 10.45 -4.79
CA ARG A 43 -13.22 9.24 -5.02
C ARG A 43 -14.09 8.00 -5.17
N TRP A 44 -15.11 7.85 -4.33
CA TRP A 44 -16.07 6.75 -4.45
C TRP A 44 -16.87 6.81 -5.74
N PHE A 45 -17.33 8.00 -6.14
CA PHE A 45 -18.05 8.18 -7.41
C PHE A 45 -17.17 7.85 -8.61
N GLN A 46 -15.86 8.14 -8.57
CA GLN A 46 -14.93 7.71 -9.62
C GLN A 46 -14.84 6.18 -9.71
N LYS A 47 -14.74 5.49 -8.57
CA LYS A 47 -14.75 4.02 -8.50
C LYS A 47 -16.05 3.42 -9.09
N PHE A 48 -17.19 4.00 -8.73
CA PHE A 48 -18.49 3.55 -9.26
C PHE A 48 -18.62 3.80 -10.77
N ARG A 49 -18.08 4.92 -11.28
CA ARG A 49 -18.03 5.20 -12.72
C ARG A 49 -17.15 4.23 -13.49
N SER A 50 -16.11 3.66 -12.88
CA SER A 50 -15.31 2.60 -13.50
C SER A 50 -15.99 1.22 -13.45
N GLY A 51 -17.22 1.13 -12.92
CA GLY A 51 -18.00 -0.11 -12.86
C GLY A 51 -17.78 -0.95 -11.60
N ASP A 52 -16.91 -0.49 -10.68
CA ASP A 52 -16.65 -1.18 -9.43
C ASP A 52 -17.53 -0.61 -8.31
N GLU A 53 -18.59 -1.35 -7.98
CA GLU A 53 -19.58 -1.00 -6.96
C GLU A 53 -19.34 -1.70 -5.63
N SER A 54 -18.17 -2.33 -5.44
CA SER A 54 -17.83 -2.98 -4.18
C SER A 54 -17.70 -1.95 -3.05
N VAL A 55 -18.50 -2.15 -1.99
CA VAL A 55 -18.49 -1.32 -0.77
C VAL A 55 -17.54 -1.85 0.30
N GLU A 56 -17.12 -3.11 0.18
CA GLU A 56 -16.15 -3.69 1.11
C GLU A 56 -14.74 -3.19 0.85
N ASP A 57 -13.90 -3.24 1.88
CA ASP A 57 -12.46 -3.10 1.69
C ASP A 57 -11.97 -4.36 0.96
N GLU A 58 -11.27 -4.17 -0.15
CA GLU A 58 -10.46 -5.24 -0.70
C GLU A 58 -9.43 -5.66 0.35
N GLU A 59 -9.13 -6.95 0.37
CA GLU A 59 -8.06 -7.45 1.19
C GLU A 59 -6.80 -6.67 0.83
N ARG A 60 -6.22 -5.99 1.83
CA ARG A 60 -4.97 -5.26 1.60
C ARG A 60 -3.90 -6.29 1.31
N VAL A 61 -3.59 -6.46 0.03
CA VAL A 61 -2.35 -7.08 -0.38
C VAL A 61 -1.27 -6.16 0.18
N GLY A 62 -0.66 -6.57 1.29
CA GLY A 62 0.42 -5.82 1.92
C GLY A 62 1.61 -5.71 0.96
N ARG A 63 2.74 -5.21 1.47
CA ARG A 63 3.98 -5.33 0.70
C ARG A 63 4.22 -6.81 0.41
N PRO A 64 4.36 -7.24 -0.85
CA PRO A 64 4.72 -8.61 -1.15
C PRO A 64 5.98 -8.99 -0.39
N SER A 65 6.00 -10.16 0.24
CA SER A 65 7.21 -10.65 0.88
C SER A 65 8.29 -10.78 -0.18
N LEU A 66 9.49 -10.27 0.11
CA LEU A 66 10.62 -10.36 -0.84
C LEU A 66 11.18 -11.79 -0.92
N PHE A 67 10.85 -12.64 0.06
CA PHE A 67 11.38 -13.99 0.20
C PHE A 67 10.35 -14.94 0.81
N ASP A 68 10.55 -16.23 0.58
CA ASP A 68 9.73 -17.31 1.15
C ASP A 68 10.10 -17.56 2.63
N HIS A 69 9.09 -17.61 3.49
CA HIS A 69 9.25 -17.84 4.91
C HIS A 69 9.75 -19.26 5.23
N ASP A 70 9.30 -20.27 4.48
CA ASP A 70 9.72 -21.66 4.69
C ASP A 70 11.18 -21.88 4.30
N VAL A 71 11.66 -21.11 3.33
CA VAL A 71 13.08 -21.08 2.97
C VAL A 71 13.89 -20.40 4.08
N LEU A 72 13.42 -19.27 4.62
CA LEU A 72 14.09 -18.61 5.75
C LEU A 72 14.18 -19.52 6.97
N LEU A 73 13.09 -20.22 7.32
CA LEU A 73 13.05 -21.13 8.46
C LEU A 73 14.03 -22.30 8.29
N ARG A 74 14.17 -22.85 7.08
CA ARG A 74 15.16 -23.88 6.77
C ARG A 74 16.59 -23.38 6.97
N VAL A 75 16.93 -22.21 6.41
CA VAL A 75 18.28 -21.63 6.52
C VAL A 75 18.65 -21.34 7.99
N VAL A 76 17.70 -20.83 8.78
CA VAL A 76 17.92 -20.59 10.22
C VAL A 76 17.97 -21.89 11.02
N GLY A 77 17.20 -22.90 10.62
CA GLY A 77 17.14 -24.21 11.28
C GLY A 77 18.42 -25.01 11.13
N GLU A 78 19.11 -24.91 9.98
CA GLU A 78 20.40 -25.57 9.74
C GLU A 78 21.48 -25.11 10.71
N ASP A 79 21.58 -23.80 10.94
CA ASP A 79 22.50 -23.23 11.91
C ASP A 79 22.01 -21.88 12.44
N ARG A 80 21.48 -21.92 13.67
CA ARG A 80 20.93 -20.74 14.37
C ARG A 80 22.00 -19.73 14.77
N ARG A 81 23.29 -20.08 14.70
CA ARG A 81 24.41 -19.18 15.02
C ARG A 81 24.93 -18.45 13.77
N GLN A 82 24.34 -18.70 12.59
CA GLN A 82 24.74 -17.98 11.38
C GLN A 82 24.47 -16.48 11.52
N PRO A 83 25.42 -15.63 11.10
CA PRO A 83 25.23 -14.20 11.10
C PRO A 83 24.14 -13.82 10.09
N LEU A 84 23.27 -12.87 10.48
CA LEU A 84 22.14 -12.39 9.67
C LEU A 84 22.56 -11.95 8.27
N ARG A 85 23.78 -11.40 8.12
CA ARG A 85 24.33 -11.02 6.81
C ARG A 85 24.48 -12.20 5.85
N GLU A 86 24.92 -13.36 6.35
CA GLU A 86 25.07 -14.55 5.51
C GLU A 86 23.70 -15.17 5.18
N ILE A 87 22.78 -15.15 6.13
CA ILE A 87 21.38 -15.53 5.88
C ILE A 87 20.77 -14.63 4.80
N ALA A 88 20.93 -13.31 4.90
CA ALA A 88 20.39 -12.37 3.94
C ALA A 88 21.02 -12.49 2.54
N LYS A 89 22.30 -12.89 2.44
CA LYS A 89 22.93 -13.25 1.16
C LYS A 89 22.34 -14.52 0.56
N LYS A 90 22.21 -15.59 1.36
CA LYS A 90 21.59 -16.86 0.93
C LYS A 90 20.16 -16.65 0.44
N MET A 91 19.43 -15.77 1.11
CA MET A 91 18.05 -15.39 0.78
C MET A 91 17.94 -14.36 -0.35
N GLY A 92 19.05 -13.90 -0.95
CA GLY A 92 19.06 -12.94 -2.05
C GLY A 92 18.53 -11.54 -1.68
N VAL A 93 18.36 -11.24 -0.39
CA VAL A 93 17.81 -9.97 0.12
C VAL A 93 18.87 -8.87 0.13
N LEU A 94 20.15 -9.25 0.21
CA LEU A 94 21.29 -8.36 0.01
C LEU A 94 21.85 -8.60 -1.39
N LYS A 95 21.83 -7.57 -2.24
CA LYS A 95 22.67 -7.57 -3.44
C LYS A 95 24.13 -7.67 -2.98
N GLN A 96 24.90 -8.55 -3.62
CA GLN A 96 26.36 -8.47 -3.53
C GLN A 96 26.74 -7.10 -4.07
N LEU A 97 27.09 -6.17 -3.19
CA LEU A 97 27.92 -5.05 -3.60
C LEU A 97 29.24 -5.70 -4.02
N GLU A 98 29.40 -5.94 -5.32
CA GLU A 98 30.71 -6.17 -5.92
C GLU A 98 31.52 -4.90 -5.64
N MET A 99 32.21 -4.91 -4.50
CA MET A 99 33.24 -3.94 -4.24
C MET A 99 34.36 -4.27 -5.23
N VAL A 100 34.38 -3.56 -6.35
CA VAL A 100 35.51 -3.61 -7.27
C VAL A 100 36.72 -3.07 -6.50
N GLU A 101 37.73 -3.91 -6.29
CA GLU A 101 39.04 -3.48 -5.81
C GLU A 101 39.65 -2.56 -6.86
N LYS A 102 39.41 -1.26 -6.72
CA LYS A 102 40.23 -0.24 -7.38
C LYS A 102 41.46 -0.06 -6.49
N LEU A 103 42.62 -0.39 -7.07
CA LEU A 103 43.94 -0.15 -6.47
C LEU A 103 43.97 1.27 -5.85
N ASP A 104 44.26 1.30 -4.55
CA ASP A 104 44.51 2.48 -3.72
C ASP A 104 43.56 3.67 -3.90
N ASN A 105 42.33 3.53 -3.40
CA ASN A 105 41.70 4.51 -2.50
C ASN A 105 40.25 4.10 -2.18
N ARG A 106 39.95 3.90 -0.90
CA ARG A 106 38.58 3.74 -0.39
C ARG A 106 37.84 5.07 -0.49
N VAL A 107 36.99 5.23 -1.50
CA VAL A 107 36.04 6.34 -1.59
C VAL A 107 34.62 5.79 -1.57
N PRO A 108 33.74 6.22 -0.66
CA PRO A 108 32.31 5.92 -0.74
C PRO A 108 31.75 6.49 -2.04
N HIS A 109 30.98 5.70 -2.79
CA HIS A 109 30.25 6.21 -3.94
C HIS A 109 29.19 7.21 -3.45
N GLU A 110 29.40 8.50 -3.71
CA GLU A 110 28.35 9.51 -3.61
C GLU A 110 27.34 9.27 -4.73
N LEU A 111 26.12 8.89 -4.35
CA LEU A 111 24.98 8.86 -5.27
C LEU A 111 24.64 10.31 -5.62
N VAL A 112 25.20 10.81 -6.72
CA VAL A 112 24.66 12.01 -7.36
C VAL A 112 23.39 11.61 -8.10
N GLU A 113 22.29 12.14 -7.58
CA GLU A 113 20.97 12.15 -8.15
C GLU A 113 20.92 12.82 -9.54
N GLN A 114 19.95 12.35 -10.34
CA GLN A 114 19.21 13.07 -11.38
C GLN A 114 19.89 13.34 -12.74
N GLN A 115 19.37 12.65 -13.76
CA GLN A 115 18.67 13.31 -14.87
C GLN A 115 17.48 12.46 -15.33
#